data_AF-A0A172TR68-F1
#
_entry.id   AF-A0A172TR68-F1
#
_cell.length_a   1.000
_cell.length_b   1.000
_cell.length_c   1.000
_cell.angle_alpha   90.00
_cell.angle_beta   90.00
_cell.angle_gamma   90.00
#
_symmetry.space_group_name_H-M   'P 1'
#
loop_
_entity.id
_entity.type
_entity.pdbx_description
1 polymer ?
#
loop_
_entity_poly.entity_id
_entity_poly.type
_entity_poly.pdbx_seq_one_letter_code
_entity_poly.pdbx_strand_id
1 'polypeptide(L)'
;MPLRANTVYIAPSAQDLILKNSKLELVARPVAGQNLCVDRFFGSMAKQELGKRAIGVILSGSGFDGVSGAQAIKSAGGLEIAQDPLSSTCKYLPQHAIEGGSVDHVAEPLQIPQLIQEYALSI
;
A
#
# COMPACT_ATOMS: atom_id res chain seq x y z
N MET A 1 -6.92 16.89 3.42
CA MET A 1 -7.63 16.53 4.67
C MET A 1 -6.64 15.88 5.65
N PRO A 2 -6.57 16.30 6.92
CA PRO A 2 -5.67 15.65 7.89
C PRO A 2 -6.06 14.18 8.14
N LEU A 3 -5.06 13.32 8.40
CA LEU A 3 -5.31 11.95 8.83
C LEU A 3 -5.97 11.91 10.20
N ARG A 4 -6.87 10.95 10.41
CA ARG A 4 -7.57 10.73 11.68
C ARG A 4 -7.56 9.24 12.00
N ALA A 5 -7.30 8.92 13.26
CA ALA A 5 -7.43 7.55 13.77
C ALA A 5 -8.87 7.04 13.60
N ASN A 6 -9.03 5.72 13.58
CA ASN A 6 -10.34 5.05 13.47
C ASN A 6 -11.17 5.50 12.26
N THR A 7 -10.52 5.86 11.16
CA THR A 7 -11.16 6.36 9.94
C THR A 7 -10.65 5.61 8.72
N VAL A 8 -11.57 5.11 7.90
CA VAL A 8 -11.26 4.51 6.60
C VAL A 8 -11.48 5.55 5.52
N TYR A 9 -10.47 5.76 4.68
CA TYR A 9 -10.54 6.66 3.53
C TYR A 9 -10.57 5.84 2.25
N ILE A 10 -11.49 6.15 1.35
CA ILE A 10 -11.62 5.49 0.05
C ILE A 10 -11.23 6.48 -1.03
N ALA A 11 -10.26 6.10 -1.86
CA ALA A 11 -9.84 6.93 -2.98
C ALA A 11 -10.96 7.04 -4.04
N PRO A 12 -11.25 8.24 -4.57
CA PRO A 12 -12.23 8.41 -5.63
C PRO A 12 -11.71 7.83 -6.96
N SER A 13 -12.62 7.43 -7.85
CA SER A 13 -12.25 6.74 -9.10
C SER A 13 -11.51 7.62 -10.12
N ALA A 14 -11.76 8.93 -10.14
CA ALA A 14 -11.27 9.85 -11.19
C ALA A 14 -9.98 10.61 -10.85
N GLN A 15 -9.51 10.53 -9.61
CA GLN A 15 -8.34 11.25 -9.12
C GLN A 15 -7.41 10.30 -8.39
N ASP A 16 -6.16 10.71 -8.20
CA ASP A 16 -5.26 9.98 -7.32
C ASP A 16 -5.29 10.58 -5.93
N LEU A 17 -5.25 9.71 -4.93
CA LEU A 17 -5.06 10.09 -3.54
C LEU A 17 -3.56 10.03 -3.23
N ILE A 18 -3.02 11.08 -2.62
CA ILE A 18 -1.63 11.11 -2.12
C ILE A 18 -1.60 11.59 -0.68
N LEU A 19 -0.54 11.22 0.05
CA LEU A 19 -0.20 11.82 1.32
C LEU A 19 0.80 12.97 1.09
N LYS A 20 0.38 14.19 1.46
CA LYS A 20 1.20 15.40 1.42
C LYS A 20 1.12 16.19 2.73
N ASN A 21 2.25 16.48 3.39
CA ASN A 21 2.35 17.24 4.64
C ASN A 21 1.37 16.72 5.71
N SER A 22 1.36 15.40 5.93
CA SER A 22 0.44 14.69 6.84
C SER A 22 -1.05 14.87 6.53
N LYS A 23 -1.38 15.27 5.30
CA LYS A 23 -2.74 15.42 4.80
C LYS A 23 -2.95 14.58 3.54
N LEU A 24 -4.11 13.96 3.46
CA LEU A 24 -4.59 13.36 2.22
C LEU A 24 -4.98 14.47 1.24
N GLU A 25 -4.43 14.40 0.03
CA GLU A 25 -4.72 15.34 -1.06
C GLU A 25 -5.18 14.55 -2.29
N LEU A 26 -6.17 15.09 -3.00
CA LEU A 26 -6.57 14.60 -4.30
C LEU A 26 -5.81 15.36 -5.37
N VAL A 27 -5.15 14.64 -6.26
CA VAL A 27 -4.42 15.21 -7.39
C VAL A 27 -4.98 14.67 -8.70
N ALA A 28 -4.82 15.46 -9.76
CA ALA A 28 -5.22 15.03 -11.09
C ALA A 28 -4.43 13.77 -11.48
N ARG A 29 -5.14 12.73 -11.93
CA ARG A 29 -4.51 11.54 -12.44
C ARG A 29 -3.79 11.87 -13.76
N PRO A 30 -2.58 11.32 -14.01
CA PRO A 30 -1.93 11.44 -15.31
C PRO A 30 -2.87 10.99 -16.44
N VAL A 31 -2.99 11.82 -17.47
CA VAL A 31 -3.89 11.58 -18.61
C VAL A 31 -3.35 10.49 -19.55
N ALA A 32 -2.03 10.30 -19.55
CA ALA A 32 -1.34 9.31 -20.36
C ALA A 32 -0.55 8.33 -19.49
N GLY A 33 -0.39 7.11 -20.01
CA GLY A 33 0.31 6.02 -19.33
C GLY A 33 -0.63 5.13 -18.53
N GLN A 34 -0.03 4.21 -17.77
CA GLN A 34 -0.78 3.24 -16.98
C GLN A 34 -1.32 3.87 -15.69
N ASN A 35 -2.48 3.37 -15.27
CA ASN A 35 -3.03 3.77 -13.99
C ASN A 35 -2.28 3.07 -12.85
N LEU A 36 -1.30 3.77 -12.29
CA LEU A 36 -0.47 3.33 -11.17
C LEU A 36 -0.82 4.11 -9.88
N CYS A 37 -2.10 4.11 -9.50
CA CYS A 37 -2.57 4.95 -8.40
C CYS A 37 -2.12 4.42 -7.02
N VAL A 38 -2.01 3.10 -6.85
CA VAL A 38 -1.49 2.48 -5.63
C VAL A 38 0.00 2.78 -5.47
N ASP A 39 0.79 2.61 -6.54
CA ASP A 39 2.22 2.96 -6.54
C ASP A 39 2.45 4.43 -6.18
N ARG A 40 1.63 5.33 -6.75
CA ARG A 40 1.72 6.77 -6.43
C ARG A 40 1.33 7.07 -4.98
N PHE A 41 0.30 6.42 -4.46
CA PHE A 41 -0.11 6.60 -3.07
C PHE A 41 0.97 6.08 -2.10
N PHE A 42 1.43 4.84 -2.29
CA PHE A 42 2.49 4.23 -1.46
C PHE A 42 3.80 5.02 -1.58
N GLY A 43 4.18 5.42 -2.79
CA GLY A 43 5.35 6.27 -3.01
C GLY A 43 5.23 7.63 -2.30
N SER A 44 4.03 8.21 -2.21
CA SER A 44 3.82 9.45 -1.44
C SER A 44 3.93 9.23 0.06
N MET A 45 3.46 8.09 0.59
CA MET A 45 3.63 7.70 1.99
C MET A 45 5.09 7.46 2.35
N ALA A 46 5.84 6.78 1.48
CA ALA A 46 7.27 6.51 1.64
C ALA A 46 8.11 7.80 1.66
N LYS A 47 7.76 8.77 0.82
CA LYS A 47 8.45 10.08 0.76
C LYS A 47 8.19 10.96 1.97
N GLN A 48 7.16 10.70 2.77
CA GLN A 48 6.62 11.66 3.72
C GLN A 48 6.49 11.13 5.13
N GLU A 49 7.55 11.31 5.92
CA GLU A 49 7.66 11.22 7.39
C GLU A 49 7.10 9.98 8.12
N LEU A 50 6.35 9.10 7.48
CA LEU A 50 5.82 7.91 8.12
C LEU A 50 6.98 6.96 8.45
N GLY A 51 7.87 6.71 7.47
CA GLY A 51 8.97 5.77 7.61
C GLY A 51 8.44 4.42 8.12
N LYS A 52 8.96 3.96 9.27
CA LYS A 52 8.47 2.77 9.99
C LYS A 52 6.98 2.77 10.36
N ARG A 53 6.29 3.91 10.31
CA ARG A 53 4.84 3.99 10.60
C ARG A 53 3.96 3.67 9.38
N ALA A 54 4.56 3.50 8.20
CA ALA A 54 3.83 3.12 7.01
C ALA A 54 3.71 1.59 6.91
N ILE A 55 2.50 1.12 6.64
CA ILE A 55 2.22 -0.29 6.37
C ILE A 55 1.52 -0.34 5.01
N GLY A 56 2.14 -0.99 4.02
CA GLY A 56 1.51 -1.33 2.75
C GLY A 56 0.91 -2.72 2.80
N VAL A 57 -0.29 -2.85 2.23
CA VAL A 57 -1.00 -4.14 2.11
C VAL A 57 -1.44 -4.31 0.67
N ILE A 58 -0.91 -5.32 0.00
CA ILE A 58 -1.29 -5.71 -1.36
C ILE A 58 -2.24 -6.90 -1.29
N LEU A 59 -3.46 -6.73 -1.80
CA LEU A 59 -4.50 -7.76 -1.83
C LEU A 59 -4.68 -8.34 -3.24
N SER A 60 -5.59 -9.30 -3.36
CA SER A 60 -6.05 -9.89 -4.62
C SER A 60 -6.32 -8.83 -5.68
N GLY A 61 -5.75 -9.01 -6.87
CA GLY A 61 -5.79 -8.03 -7.94
C GLY A 61 -5.01 -8.49 -9.17
N SER A 62 -5.24 -7.82 -10.30
CA SER A 62 -4.46 -8.00 -11.52
C SER A 62 -3.45 -6.87 -11.71
N GLY A 63 -2.47 -7.10 -12.59
CA GLY A 63 -1.45 -6.10 -12.92
C GLY A 63 -0.36 -5.99 -11.85
N PHE A 64 0.25 -4.82 -11.76
CA PHE A 64 1.44 -4.57 -10.94
C PHE A 64 1.39 -3.22 -10.21
N ASP A 65 0.24 -2.53 -10.24
CA ASP A 65 0.04 -1.28 -9.50
C ASP A 65 0.08 -1.56 -8.00
N GLY A 66 1.14 -1.10 -7.35
CA GLY A 66 1.45 -1.33 -5.94
C GLY A 66 2.79 -2.02 -5.70
N VAL A 67 3.39 -2.66 -6.72
CA VAL A 67 4.67 -3.36 -6.58
C VAL A 67 5.83 -2.38 -6.34
N SER A 68 5.91 -1.32 -7.14
CA SER A 68 6.96 -0.30 -6.98
C SER A 68 6.72 0.55 -5.72
N GLY A 69 5.44 0.77 -5.38
CA GLY A 69 5.00 1.40 -4.15
C GLY A 69 5.43 0.62 -2.91
N ALA A 70 5.23 -0.70 -2.90
CA ALA A 70 5.62 -1.57 -1.80
C ALA A 70 7.13 -1.52 -1.57
N GLN A 71 7.91 -1.58 -2.65
CA GLN A 71 9.37 -1.38 -2.60
C GLN A 71 9.75 -0.03 -1.98
N ALA A 72 9.02 1.04 -2.31
CA ALA A 72 9.27 2.36 -1.76
C ALA A 72 8.99 2.43 -0.25
N ILE A 73 7.86 1.88 0.22
CA ILE A 73 7.53 1.80 1.66
C ILE A 73 8.59 0.99 2.39
N LYS A 74 8.97 -0.17 1.85
CA LYS A 74 10.00 -1.02 2.43
C LYS A 74 11.34 -0.30 2.54
N SER A 75 11.74 0.40 1.49
CA SER A 75 12.97 1.20 1.46
C SER A 75 12.95 2.34 2.47
N ALA A 76 11.76 2.85 2.82
CA ALA A 76 11.57 3.85 3.88
C ALA A 76 11.50 3.25 5.30
N GLY A 77 11.66 1.94 5.44
CA GLY A 77 11.64 1.22 6.72
C GLY A 77 10.25 0.82 7.23
N GLY A 78 9.22 0.96 6.39
CA GLY A 78 7.86 0.50 6.68
C GLY A 78 7.71 -1.03 6.57
N LEU A 79 6.49 -1.49 6.81
CA LEU A 79 6.09 -2.90 6.69
C LEU A 79 5.32 -3.14 5.39
N GLU A 80 5.65 -4.22 4.69
CA GLU A 80 4.87 -4.66 3.53
C GLU A 80 4.26 -6.04 3.75
N ILE A 81 2.96 -6.15 3.50
CA ILE A 81 2.19 -7.40 3.62
C ILE A 81 1.55 -7.69 2.26
N ALA A 82 1.72 -8.90 1.76
CA ALA A 82 0.96 -9.38 0.60
C ALA A 82 -0.05 -10.44 1.04
N GLN A 83 -1.23 -10.42 0.43
CA GLN A 83 -2.18 -11.52 0.55
C GLN A 83 -1.55 -12.80 -0.02
N ASP A 84 -1.78 -13.94 0.65
CA ASP A 84 -1.41 -15.25 0.12
C ASP A 84 -2.04 -15.46 -1.27
N PRO A 85 -1.24 -15.66 -2.33
CA PRO A 85 -1.72 -15.96 -3.67
C PRO A 85 -2.71 -17.13 -3.75
N LEU A 86 -2.63 -18.11 -2.84
CA LEU A 86 -3.55 -19.27 -2.77
C LEU A 86 -4.94 -18.89 -2.25
N SER A 87 -5.03 -17.85 -1.42
CA SER A 87 -6.30 -17.30 -0.91
C SER A 87 -6.91 -16.24 -1.85
N SER A 88 -6.20 -15.86 -2.92
CA SER A 88 -6.57 -14.75 -3.80
C SER A 88 -7.50 -15.19 -4.93
N THR A 89 -8.55 -14.42 -5.19
CA THR A 89 -9.41 -14.60 -6.39
C THR A 89 -8.67 -14.26 -7.69
N CYS A 90 -7.72 -13.31 -7.63
CA CYS A 90 -6.80 -12.95 -8.70
C CYS A 90 -5.41 -12.79 -8.10
N LYS A 91 -4.54 -13.77 -8.36
CA LYS A 91 -3.25 -13.91 -7.66
C LYS A 91 -2.10 -13.08 -8.23
N TYR A 92 -2.28 -12.43 -9.38
CA TYR A 92 -1.17 -11.81 -10.11
C TYR A 92 -0.53 -10.66 -9.34
N LEU A 93 -1.32 -9.72 -8.83
CA LEU A 93 -0.78 -8.57 -8.11
C LEU A 93 -0.01 -8.96 -6.82
N PRO A 94 -0.57 -9.77 -5.90
CA PRO A 94 0.19 -10.20 -4.72
C PRO A 94 1.42 -11.03 -5.09
N GLN A 95 1.33 -11.88 -6.13
CA GLN A 95 2.49 -12.63 -6.62
C GLN A 95 3.60 -11.70 -7.14
N HIS A 96 3.27 -10.68 -7.93
CA HIS A 96 4.26 -9.71 -8.41
C HIS A 96 4.89 -8.90 -7.26
N ALA A 97 4.12 -8.59 -6.21
CA ALA A 97 4.67 -7.91 -5.03
C ALA A 97 5.69 -8.79 -4.29
N ILE A 98 5.38 -10.08 -4.12
CA ILE A 98 6.28 -11.08 -3.53
C ILE A 98 7.55 -11.25 -4.37
N GLU A 99 7.41 -11.43 -5.68
CA GLU A 99 8.53 -11.55 -6.63
C GLU A 99 9.38 -10.27 -6.66
N GLY A 100 8.77 -9.11 -6.39
CA GLY A 100 9.44 -7.82 -6.24
C GLY A 100 10.33 -7.70 -4.99
N GLY A 101 10.33 -8.70 -4.10
CA GLY A 101 11.31 -8.85 -3.02
C GLY A 101 11.19 -7.86 -1.85
N SER A 102 10.07 -7.12 -1.76
CA SER A 102 9.86 -6.10 -0.72
C SER A 102 8.86 -6.51 0.37
N VAL A 103 8.18 -7.65 0.19
CA VAL A 103 7.16 -8.15 1.10
C VAL A 103 7.79 -8.82 2.33
N ASP A 104 7.36 -8.40 3.52
CA ASP A 104 7.78 -8.99 4.81
C ASP A 104 6.93 -10.19 5.20
N HIS A 105 5.62 -10.11 4.96
CA HIS A 105 4.68 -11.17 5.32
C HIS A 105 3.76 -11.53 4.15
N VAL A 106 3.59 -12.83 3.95
CA VAL A 106 2.54 -13.39 3.10
C VAL A 106 1.51 -14.03 4.02
N ALA A 107 0.26 -13.59 3.94
CA ALA A 107 -0.78 -13.99 4.89
C ALA A 107 -2.17 -14.05 4.26
N GLU A 108 -3.05 -14.90 4.79
CA GLU A 108 -4.46 -14.88 4.42
C GLU A 108 -5.14 -13.60 4.93
N PRO A 109 -6.21 -13.10 4.26
CA PRO A 109 -6.88 -11.86 4.67
C PRO A 109 -7.32 -11.80 6.13
N LEU A 110 -7.69 -12.95 6.72
CA LEU A 110 -8.11 -13.03 8.12
C LEU A 110 -6.95 -12.84 9.12
N GLN A 111 -5.71 -13.05 8.69
CA GLN A 111 -4.52 -12.92 9.53
C GLN A 111 -3.90 -11.51 9.46
N ILE A 112 -4.09 -10.80 8.35
CA ILE A 112 -3.53 -9.46 8.11
C ILE A 112 -3.86 -8.45 9.24
N PRO A 113 -5.10 -8.36 9.77
CA PRO A 113 -5.40 -7.42 10.85
C PRO A 113 -4.54 -7.61 12.10
N GLN A 114 -4.23 -8.86 12.44
CA GLN A 114 -3.39 -9.18 13.59
C GLN A 114 -1.95 -8.71 13.35
N LEU A 115 -1.38 -8.98 12.17
CA LEU A 115 -0.04 -8.52 11.79
C LEU A 115 0.09 -6.98 11.85
N ILE A 116 -0.94 -6.26 11.37
CA ILE A 116 -0.98 -4.80 11.44
C ILE A 116 -0.94 -4.32 12.90
N GLN A 117 -1.73 -4.95 13.79
CA GLN A 117 -1.79 -4.59 15.21
C GLN A 117 -0.47 -4.87 15.92
N GLU A 118 0.11 -6.05 15.70
CA GLU A 118 1.39 -6.45 16.31
C GLU A 118 2.52 -5.50 15.90
N TYR A 119 2.62 -5.17 14.62
CA TYR A 119 3.62 -4.23 14.14
C TYR A 119 3.42 -2.83 14.72
N ALA A 120 2.18 -2.32 14.72
CA ALA A 120 1.86 -1.00 15.24
C ALA A 120 2.17 -0.84 16.74
N LEU A 121 2.07 -1.92 17.53
CA LEU A 121 2.43 -1.94 18.95
C LEU A 121 3.95 -2.06 19.18
N SER A 122 4.72 -2.44 18.16
CA SER A 122 6.17 -2.68 18.27
C SER A 122 7.05 -1.46 17.99
N ILE A 123 6.47 -0.35 17.50
CA ILE A 123 7.21 0.81 16.98
C ILE A 123 7.00 2.12 17.74
#